data_AF-X6LDV5-F1
#
_entry.id   AF-X6LDV5-F1
#
_cell.length_a   1.000
_cell.length_b   1.000
_cell.length_c   1.000
_cell.angle_alpha   90.00
_cell.angle_beta   90.00
_cell.angle_gamma   90.00
#
_symmetry.space_group_name_H-M   'P 1'
#
loop_
_entity.id
_entity.type
_entity.pdbx_description
1 polymer ?
#
loop_
_entity_poly.entity_id
_entity_poly.type
_entity_poly.pdbx_seq_one_letter_code
_entity_poly.pdbx_strand_id
1 'polypeptide(L)'
;MILTKTILDEEYEMQNKVNKLQEIIESNWKTLETFDTFNCKLNTLLKENQTWLEDKWNQLKEQWCEWKSQDISIFLARVFPYNKAEIKKLCGCIQQKNIKVMDLFKKQRRHWIEAFDFVDRDRIAKIHDFFNEISTRYPRLQDIP
;
A
#
# COMPACT_ATOMS: atom_id res chain seq x y z
N MET A 1 32.88 65.85 12.08
CA MET A 1 32.99 65.13 10.80
C MET A 1 33.18 63.62 10.97
N ILE A 2 33.98 63.14 11.95
CA ILE A 2 34.19 61.69 12.20
C ILE A 2 32.91 60.98 12.66
N LEU A 3 32.18 61.56 13.62
CA LEU A 3 30.96 60.97 14.18
C LEU A 3 29.87 60.72 13.11
N THR A 4 29.73 61.64 12.16
CA THR A 4 28.75 61.55 11.07
C THR A 4 29.07 60.42 10.10
N LYS A 5 30.37 60.14 9.87
CA LYS A 5 30.82 59.05 9.00
C LYS A 5 30.55 57.68 9.64
N THR A 6 30.80 57.53 10.94
CA THR A 6 30.52 56.30 11.68
C THR A 6 29.04 55.93 11.68
N ILE A 7 28.14 56.91 11.88
CA ILE A 7 26.69 56.68 11.83
C ILE A 7 26.24 56.22 10.44
N LEU A 8 26.76 56.86 9.38
CA LEU A 8 26.46 56.47 7.99
C LEU A 8 26.94 55.05 7.66
N ASP A 9 28.12 54.66 8.14
CA ASP A 9 28.67 53.31 7.93
C ASP A 9 27.82 52.25 8.65
N GLU A 10 27.34 52.54 9.87
CA GLU A 10 26.43 51.67 10.64
C GLU A 10 25.04 51.53 9.98
N GLU A 11 24.47 52.64 9.49
CA GLU A 11 23.20 52.63 8.74
C GLU A 11 23.31 51.79 7.47
N TYR A 12 24.42 51.91 6.73
CA TYR A 12 24.66 51.12 5.53
C TYR A 12 24.81 49.62 5.85
N GLU A 13 25.53 49.28 6.92
CA GLU A 13 25.67 47.88 7.36
C GLU A 13 24.32 47.28 7.77
N MET A 14 23.50 48.06 8.49
CA MET A 14 22.16 47.65 8.90
C MET A 14 21.24 47.43 7.70
N GLN A 15 21.25 48.34 6.73
CA GLN A 15 20.47 48.19 5.50
C GLN A 15 20.88 46.93 4.72
N ASN A 16 22.17 46.64 4.62
CA ASN A 16 22.66 45.41 3.99
C ASN A 16 22.19 44.15 4.72
N LYS A 17 22.16 44.16 6.06
CA LYS A 17 21.61 43.06 6.86
C LYS A 17 20.12 42.87 6.61
N VAL A 18 19.35 43.96 6.54
CA VAL A 18 17.90 43.92 6.24
C VAL A 18 17.64 43.33 4.85
N ASN A 19 18.39 43.77 3.83
CA ASN A 19 18.23 43.26 2.47
C ASN A 19 18.52 41.76 2.40
N LYS A 20 19.60 41.29 3.05
CA LYS A 20 19.92 39.84 3.13
C LYS A 20 18.82 39.05 3.83
N LEU A 21 18.23 39.58 4.90
CA LEU A 21 17.11 38.92 5.58
C LEU A 21 15.88 38.83 4.69
N GLN A 22 15.60 39.87 3.90
CA GLN A 22 14.49 39.85 2.93
C GLN A 22 14.70 38.80 1.85
N GLU A 23 15.92 38.68 1.29
CA GLU A 23 16.26 37.63 0.32
C GLU A 23 16.07 36.22 0.90
N ILE A 24 16.50 35.99 2.15
CA ILE A 24 16.32 34.71 2.85
C ILE A 24 14.82 34.42 3.03
N ILE A 25 14.03 35.40 3.46
CA ILE A 25 12.59 35.25 3.65
C ILE A 25 11.91 34.91 2.32
N GLU A 26 12.24 35.61 1.24
CA GLU A 26 11.66 35.35 -0.08
C GLU A 26 12.03 33.93 -0.59
N SER A 27 13.29 33.53 -0.42
CA SER A 27 13.75 32.18 -0.78
C SER A 27 13.03 31.10 0.02
N ASN A 28 12.85 31.32 1.33
CA ASN A 28 12.15 30.39 2.20
C ASN A 28 10.68 30.26 1.79
N TRP A 29 10.01 31.37 1.47
CA TRP A 29 8.63 31.33 0.98
C TRP A 29 8.48 30.53 -0.31
N LYS A 30 9.36 30.74 -1.31
CA LYS A 30 9.35 29.97 -2.56
C LYS A 30 9.58 28.47 -2.32
N THR A 31 10.45 28.16 -1.37
CA THR A 31 10.75 26.77 -0.98
C THR A 31 9.53 26.12 -0.32
N LEU A 32 8.87 26.81 0.62
CA LEU A 32 7.65 26.34 1.26
C LEU A 32 6.53 26.08 0.24
N GLU A 33 6.29 27.01 -0.69
CA GLU A 33 5.29 26.85 -1.75
C GLU A 33 5.58 25.63 -2.65
N THR A 34 6.87 25.39 -2.94
CA THR A 34 7.29 24.21 -3.70
C THR A 34 7.03 22.91 -2.92
N PHE A 35 7.31 22.90 -1.62
CA PHE A 35 7.00 21.75 -0.76
C PHE A 35 5.50 21.49 -0.66
N ASP A 36 4.69 22.54 -0.52
CA ASP A 36 3.23 22.41 -0.48
C ASP A 36 2.69 21.84 -1.80
N THR A 37 3.19 22.32 -2.93
CA THR A 37 2.86 21.78 -4.25
C THR A 37 3.25 20.32 -4.38
N PHE A 38 4.45 19.96 -3.94
CA PHE A 38 4.92 18.57 -3.96
C PHE A 38 4.05 17.67 -3.06
N ASN A 39 3.74 18.12 -1.84
CA ASN A 39 2.93 17.39 -0.90
C ASN A 39 1.50 17.16 -1.44
N CYS A 40 0.91 18.17 -2.09
CA CYS A 40 -0.39 18.03 -2.77
C CYS A 40 -0.33 16.93 -3.85
N LYS A 41 0.69 16.96 -4.73
CA LYS A 41 0.86 15.95 -5.78
C LYS A 41 1.05 14.54 -5.21
N LEU A 42 1.88 14.42 -4.17
CA LEU A 42 2.13 13.13 -3.51
C LEU A 42 0.84 12.56 -2.91
N ASN A 43 0.05 13.39 -2.22
CA ASN A 43 -1.21 12.94 -1.63
C ASN A 43 -2.23 12.53 -2.70
N THR A 44 -2.28 13.21 -3.84
CA THR A 44 -3.10 12.79 -4.97
C THR A 44 -2.66 11.42 -5.50
N LEU A 45 -1.36 11.22 -5.74
CA LEU A 45 -0.82 9.94 -6.20
C LEU A 45 -1.09 8.79 -5.20
N LEU A 46 -0.98 9.06 -3.90
CA LEU A 46 -1.30 8.07 -2.87
C LEU A 46 -2.77 7.65 -2.92
N LYS A 47 -3.70 8.61 -3.09
CA LYS A 47 -5.13 8.33 -3.24
C LYS A 47 -5.43 7.54 -4.51
N GLU A 48 -4.88 7.98 -5.65
CA GLU A 48 -5.06 7.29 -6.94
C GLU A 48 -4.54 5.85 -6.88
N ASN A 49 -3.36 5.64 -6.29
CA ASN A 49 -2.78 4.31 -6.10
C ASN A 49 -3.64 3.44 -5.18
N GLN A 50 -4.20 4.00 -4.10
CA GLN A 50 -5.10 3.26 -3.22
C GLN A 50 -6.38 2.82 -3.95
N THR A 51 -7.03 3.74 -4.67
CA THR A 51 -8.21 3.42 -5.49
C THR A 51 -7.89 2.33 -6.51
N TRP A 52 -6.77 2.45 -7.22
CA TRP A 52 -6.35 1.44 -8.19
C TRP A 52 -6.10 0.06 -7.54
N LEU A 53 -5.49 0.02 -6.36
CA LEU A 53 -5.27 -1.22 -5.61
C LEU A 53 -6.57 -1.86 -5.13
N GLU A 54 -7.58 -1.07 -4.80
CA GLU A 54 -8.93 -1.54 -4.43
C GLU A 54 -9.69 -2.08 -5.64
N ASP A 55 -9.62 -1.38 -6.78
CA ASP A 55 -10.23 -1.84 -8.03
C ASP A 55 -9.62 -3.16 -8.51
N LYS A 56 -8.29 -3.27 -8.49
CA LYS A 56 -7.59 -4.52 -8.83
C LYS A 56 -7.92 -5.65 -7.87
N TRP A 57 -8.10 -5.33 -6.59
CA TRP A 57 -8.53 -6.31 -5.61
C TRP A 57 -9.97 -6.78 -5.86
N ASN A 58 -10.88 -5.88 -6.22
CA ASN A 58 -12.26 -6.23 -6.56
C ASN A 58 -12.33 -7.10 -7.82
N GLN A 59 -11.59 -6.74 -8.87
CA GLN A 59 -11.45 -7.56 -10.09
C GLN A 59 -10.92 -8.97 -9.77
N LEU A 60 -9.90 -9.07 -8.91
CA LEU A 60 -9.37 -10.35 -8.48
C LEU A 60 -10.45 -11.19 -7.78
N LYS A 61 -11.21 -10.61 -6.84
CA LYS A 61 -12.28 -11.32 -6.12
C LYS A 61 -13.42 -11.77 -7.04
N GLU A 62 -13.79 -10.99 -8.04
CA GLU A 62 -14.83 -11.36 -9.00
C GLU A 62 -14.44 -12.61 -9.81
N GLN A 63 -13.15 -12.77 -10.10
CA GLN A 63 -12.59 -13.90 -10.86
C GLN A 63 -12.09 -15.03 -9.96
N TRP A 64 -12.57 -15.13 -8.71
CA TRP A 64 -12.05 -16.08 -7.73
C TRP A 64 -12.04 -17.54 -8.19
N CYS A 65 -13.05 -17.93 -8.97
CA CYS A 65 -13.19 -19.27 -9.54
C CYS A 65 -12.11 -19.63 -10.58
N GLU A 66 -11.40 -18.64 -11.13
CA GLU A 66 -10.36 -18.79 -12.15
C GLU A 66 -8.94 -18.59 -11.59
N TRP A 67 -8.83 -18.38 -10.27
CA TRP A 67 -7.55 -18.14 -9.62
C TRP A 67 -6.55 -19.26 -9.86
N LYS A 68 -5.38 -18.86 -10.36
CA LYS A 68 -4.19 -19.69 -10.45
C LYS A 68 -3.45 -19.65 -9.11
N SER A 69 -2.42 -20.49 -8.96
CA SER A 69 -1.61 -20.55 -7.73
C SER A 69 -1.05 -19.19 -7.32
N GLN A 70 -0.72 -18.33 -8.29
CA GLN A 70 -0.25 -16.96 -8.04
C GLN A 70 -1.36 -16.07 -7.46
N ASP A 71 -2.57 -16.14 -8.00
CA ASP A 71 -3.73 -15.36 -7.53
C ASP A 71 -4.11 -15.75 -6.11
N ILE A 72 -4.13 -17.05 -5.81
CA ILE A 72 -4.33 -17.58 -4.46
C ILE A 72 -3.24 -17.03 -3.52
N SER A 73 -1.99 -16.99 -3.97
CA SER A 73 -0.89 -16.49 -3.14
C SER A 73 -0.99 -14.98 -2.88
N ILE A 74 -1.37 -14.20 -3.89
CA ILE A 74 -1.64 -12.75 -3.75
C ILE A 74 -2.81 -12.52 -2.79
N PHE A 75 -3.87 -13.31 -2.93
CA PHE A 75 -5.02 -13.26 -2.03
C PHE A 75 -4.60 -13.48 -0.58
N LEU A 76 -3.89 -14.58 -0.31
CA LEU A 76 -3.45 -14.90 1.05
C LEU A 76 -2.46 -13.86 1.61
N ALA A 77 -1.56 -13.34 0.77
CA ALA A 77 -0.65 -12.26 1.12
C ALA A 77 -1.35 -10.93 1.41
N ARG A 78 -2.55 -10.70 0.85
CA ARG A 78 -3.32 -9.48 1.11
C ARG A 78 -4.22 -9.60 2.33
N VAL A 79 -4.80 -10.78 2.59
CA VAL A 79 -5.62 -11.00 3.80
C VAL A 79 -4.75 -10.97 5.06
N PHE A 80 -3.46 -11.30 4.95
CA PHE A 80 -2.54 -11.30 6.09
C PHE A 80 -1.19 -10.68 5.79
N PRO A 81 -0.64 -9.87 6.71
CA PRO A 81 0.72 -9.36 6.58
C PRO A 81 1.71 -10.51 6.77
N TYR A 82 2.04 -11.18 5.68
CA TYR A 82 3.13 -12.13 5.61
C TYR A 82 4.42 -11.39 5.24
N ASN A 83 5.53 -11.79 5.86
CA ASN A 83 6.83 -11.40 5.34
C ASN A 83 7.12 -12.13 4.01
N LYS A 84 8.09 -11.63 3.24
CA LYS A 84 8.43 -12.18 1.92
C LYS A 84 8.77 -13.68 1.95
N ALA A 85 9.38 -14.18 3.04
CA ALA A 85 9.74 -15.58 3.16
C ALA A 85 8.50 -16.47 3.38
N GLU A 86 7.54 -16.01 4.19
CA GLU A 86 6.26 -16.70 4.40
C GLU A 86 5.43 -16.76 3.11
N ILE A 87 5.35 -15.65 2.35
CA ILE A 87 4.69 -15.64 1.03
C ILE A 87 5.35 -16.65 0.09
N LYS A 88 6.68 -16.68 0.04
CA LYS A 88 7.41 -17.62 -0.83
C LYS A 88 7.14 -19.07 -0.45
N LYS A 89 7.11 -19.39 0.85
CA LYS A 89 6.74 -20.73 1.35
C LYS A 89 5.31 -21.09 0.97
N LEU A 90 4.39 -20.14 1.09
CA LEU A 90 2.98 -20.32 0.73
C LEU A 90 2.80 -20.59 -0.76
N CYS A 91 3.40 -19.77 -1.62
CA CYS A 91 3.43 -19.99 -3.07
C CYS A 91 3.97 -21.39 -3.39
N GLY A 92 5.09 -21.77 -2.77
CA GLY A 92 5.71 -23.08 -2.96
C GLY A 92 4.79 -24.22 -2.55
N CYS A 93 4.12 -24.12 -1.40
CA CYS A 93 3.16 -25.12 -0.93
C CYS A 93 1.97 -25.29 -1.90
N ILE A 94 1.38 -24.17 -2.34
CA ILE A 94 0.24 -24.18 -3.28
C ILE A 94 0.64 -24.82 -4.62
N GLN A 95 1.83 -24.47 -5.13
CA GLN A 95 2.35 -25.01 -6.39
C GLN A 95 2.70 -26.50 -6.27
N GLN A 96 3.45 -26.89 -5.24
CA GLN A 96 3.86 -28.29 -5.03
C GLN A 96 2.66 -29.22 -4.84
N LYS A 97 1.65 -28.78 -4.09
CA LYS A 97 0.43 -29.56 -3.84
C LYS A 97 -0.62 -29.39 -4.95
N ASN A 98 -0.31 -28.62 -6.00
CA ASN A 98 -1.22 -28.29 -7.11
C ASN A 98 -2.64 -27.88 -6.63
N ILE A 99 -2.69 -27.06 -5.57
CA ILE A 99 -3.95 -26.67 -4.94
C ILE A 99 -4.69 -25.74 -5.89
N LYS A 100 -5.86 -26.17 -6.38
CA LYS A 100 -6.76 -25.30 -7.15
C LYS A 100 -7.68 -24.55 -6.21
N VAL A 101 -8.14 -23.39 -6.65
CA VAL A 101 -9.08 -22.56 -5.89
C VAL A 101 -10.39 -23.29 -5.55
N MET A 102 -10.85 -24.18 -6.45
CA MET A 102 -12.02 -25.02 -6.19
C MET A 102 -11.77 -26.08 -5.10
N ASP A 103 -10.55 -26.54 -4.94
CA ASP A 103 -10.19 -27.46 -3.86
C ASP A 103 -10.22 -26.74 -2.51
N LEU A 104 -9.78 -25.48 -2.49
CA LEU A 104 -9.85 -24.60 -1.33
C LEU A 104 -11.29 -24.28 -0.94
N PHE A 105 -12.16 -24.03 -1.93
CA PHE A 105 -13.59 -23.80 -1.72
C PHE A 105 -14.30 -24.99 -1.08
N LYS A 106 -14.06 -26.21 -1.60
CA LYS A 106 -14.73 -27.42 -1.11
C LYS A 106 -14.18 -27.94 0.23
N LYS A 107 -13.02 -27.44 0.66
CA LYS A 107 -12.35 -27.89 1.87
C LYS A 107 -12.94 -27.25 3.12
N GLN A 108 -13.40 -28.11 4.03
CA GLN A 108 -13.64 -27.69 5.42
C GLN A 108 -12.36 -27.12 6.06
N ARG A 109 -12.51 -26.17 7.00
CA ARG A 109 -11.41 -25.51 7.75
C ARG A 109 -10.30 -26.47 8.21
N ARG A 110 -10.62 -27.66 8.71
CA ARG A 110 -9.64 -28.70 9.11
C ARG A 110 -8.62 -29.03 8.01
N HIS A 111 -9.07 -29.12 6.76
CA HIS A 111 -8.21 -29.44 5.62
C HIS A 111 -7.34 -28.27 5.20
N TRP A 112 -7.71 -27.03 5.54
CA TRP A 112 -6.82 -25.89 5.39
C TRP A 112 -5.69 -25.92 6.42
N ILE A 113 -5.99 -26.31 7.65
CA ILE A 113 -4.98 -26.48 8.72
C ILE A 113 -3.96 -27.55 8.32
N GLU A 114 -4.42 -28.66 7.76
CA GLU A 114 -3.54 -29.72 7.24
C GLU A 114 -2.74 -29.26 6.00
N ALA A 115 -3.35 -28.47 5.12
CA ALA A 115 -2.68 -28.00 3.90
C ALA A 115 -1.61 -26.93 4.19
N PHE A 116 -1.84 -26.11 5.21
CA PHE A 116 -1.02 -24.95 5.59
C PHE A 116 -0.60 -25.03 7.06
N ASP A 117 -0.07 -26.18 7.48
CA ASP A 117 0.35 -26.46 8.86
C ASP A 117 1.38 -25.48 9.45
N PHE A 118 2.15 -24.83 8.59
CA PHE A 118 3.10 -23.77 8.93
C PHE A 118 2.44 -22.39 9.15
N VAL A 119 1.14 -22.26 8.88
CA VAL A 119 0.34 -21.05 9.11
C VAL A 119 -0.43 -21.20 10.42
N ASP A 120 -0.44 -20.13 11.21
CA ASP A 120 -1.19 -20.08 12.46
C ASP A 120 -2.69 -20.39 12.25
N ARG A 121 -3.29 -21.15 13.18
CA ARG A 121 -4.68 -21.63 13.05
C ARG A 121 -5.70 -20.49 13.00
N ASP A 122 -5.49 -19.41 13.75
CA ASP A 122 -6.38 -18.25 13.73
C ASP A 122 -6.27 -17.54 12.39
N ARG A 123 -5.09 -17.54 11.77
CA ARG A 123 -4.93 -17.02 10.41
C ARG A 123 -5.70 -17.86 9.40
N ILE A 124 -5.55 -19.18 9.47
CA ILE A 124 -6.30 -20.12 8.61
C ILE A 124 -7.81 -19.95 8.77
N ALA A 125 -8.28 -19.71 10.00
CA ALA A 125 -9.67 -19.41 10.27
C ALA A 125 -10.16 -18.19 9.49
N LYS A 126 -9.47 -17.04 9.55
CA LYS A 126 -9.93 -15.86 8.80
C LYS A 126 -9.73 -15.98 7.30
N ILE A 127 -8.71 -16.72 6.82
CA ILE A 127 -8.57 -17.04 5.39
C ILE A 127 -9.84 -17.73 4.89
N HIS A 128 -10.25 -18.78 5.60
CA HIS A 128 -11.43 -19.56 5.26
C HIS A 128 -12.69 -18.71 5.31
N ASP A 129 -12.85 -17.86 6.34
CA ASP A 129 -14.02 -17.01 6.48
C ASP A 129 -14.09 -15.93 5.38
N PHE A 130 -12.95 -15.33 5.01
CA PHE A 130 -12.87 -14.36 3.91
C PHE A 130 -13.14 -15.02 2.55
N PHE A 131 -12.63 -16.24 2.36
CA PHE A 131 -12.89 -17.00 1.14
C PHE A 131 -14.37 -17.34 0.99
N ASN A 132 -15.03 -17.72 2.09
CA ASN A 132 -16.48 -17.92 2.13
C ASN A 132 -17.25 -16.62 1.81
N GLU A 133 -16.83 -15.48 2.37
CA GLU A 133 -17.41 -14.18 2.04
C GLU A 133 -17.32 -13.89 0.54
N ILE A 134 -16.14 -14.07 -0.08
CA ILE A 134 -15.96 -13.88 -1.52
C ILE A 134 -16.92 -14.79 -2.30
N SER A 135 -16.97 -16.07 -1.96
CA SER A 135 -17.81 -17.04 -2.67
C SER A 135 -19.31 -16.75 -2.53
N THR A 136 -19.72 -16.17 -1.40
CA THR A 136 -21.12 -15.78 -1.13
C THR A 136 -21.48 -14.49 -1.84
N ARG A 137 -20.54 -13.53 -1.89
CA ARG A 137 -20.72 -12.22 -2.52
C ARG A 137 -20.65 -12.27 -4.04
N TYR A 138 -19.82 -13.17 -4.58
CA TYR A 138 -19.67 -13.43 -6.01
C TYR A 138 -20.02 -14.89 -6.29
N PRO A 139 -21.30 -15.26 -6.11
CA PRO A 139 -21.75 -16.62 -6.39
C PRO A 139 -21.61 -16.84 -7.90
N ARG A 140 -20.90 -17.88 -8.32
CA ARG A 140 -21.07 -18.36 -9.69
C ARG A 140 -22.51 -18.88 -9.81
N LEU A 141 -23.22 -18.40 -10.83
CA LEU A 141 -24.27 -19.20 -11.48
C LEU A 141 -23.68 -20.60 -11.67
N GLN A 142 -24.30 -21.60 -11.05
CA GLN A 142 -23.86 -22.98 -11.05
C GLN A 142 -23.92 -23.66 -12.44
N ASP A 143 -24.17 -22.89 -13.50
CA ASP A 143 -24.44 -23.39 -14.85
C ASP A 143 -23.52 -22.73 -15.88
N ILE A 144 -22.38 -23.35 -16.14
CA ILE A 144 -21.82 -23.41 -17.50
C ILE A 144 -21.47 -24.89 -17.73
N PRO A 145 -21.98 -25.54 -18.81
CA PRO A 145 -22.02 -27.00 -18.99
C PRO A 145 -20.69 -27.73 -18.80
#